data_AF-A0A1H1ACA8-F1
#
_entry.id   AF-A0A1H1ACA8-F1
#
_cell.length_a   1.000
_cell.length_b   1.000
_cell.length_c   1.000
_cell.angle_alpha   90.00
_cell.angle_beta   90.00
_cell.angle_gamma   90.00
#
_symmetry.space_group_name_H-M   'P 1'
#
loop_
_entity.id
_entity.type
_entity.pdbx_description
1 polymer ?
#
loop_
_entity_poly.entity_id
_entity_poly.type
_entity_poly.pdbx_seq_one_letter_code
_entity_poly.pdbx_strand_id
1 'polypeptide(L)'
;MKEKKPGLYARIRALVIALAESQAKARREGLGVRTVLALLVREAKFGPRHLARKIIAYTGHGRVGRAELETARSEYRVWLDHQEASLEACTEGGLVSIIMPTCDTPASFLREAVESVRRQTYADWELCIHDDASRDAEVVRYLRLEASADRRIKISLGSSRGGIANATNAALALASGRWVAFLDHDDLLHPAALSELVERAIAMDAQIVYSDHDIVSESGERSAPFFKPDWNPDLFMAQMYLGHLVIAERALVAQLGGLRPEFDGAQDYDLLLRCAGAGARIAHVPKVLYHWRQHAGSTSSNADSKPYAHHAGRAAIQSFVSTRYPGARVDDSAFTFCYDVRFPLPAKATASLIIPTRDGLELLKACVDSVRATTQGVDYEIIVVDNGSTQPATLAWLNEQQRDHGMIVISSDTPFNWSALNNLAAAKATGDVLVFLNNDTEAVTSDWLVRLVENALREDVGTCGPLLLYGDLTIQHAGVVVGMGGWADHVFKGLAPVHHQHLFVSPILRRDVLAVTGACMAVARDRFAQLGGFDETFQVCGSDVELCLRAHRAGLLNVYVAEARLIHHESKTRDARAVPEGDFVRSAEAYHPYRTAGDPMFNPNLDLYSATPKLRAQ
;
A
#
# COMPACT_ATOMS: atom_id res chain seq x y z
N MET A 1 3.79 1.83 41.01
CA MET A 1 2.51 2.22 41.66
C MET A 1 1.38 1.65 40.83
N LYS A 2 0.46 0.88 41.42
CA LYS A 2 -0.71 0.34 40.70
C LYS A 2 -1.66 1.48 40.33
N GLU A 3 -1.81 1.80 39.05
CA GLU A 3 -2.82 2.75 38.58
C GLU A 3 -4.22 2.22 38.92
N LYS A 4 -5.00 3.03 39.65
CA LYS A 4 -6.39 2.72 39.98
C LYS A 4 -7.23 2.83 38.71
N LYS A 5 -7.93 1.74 38.35
CA LYS A 5 -8.94 1.75 37.28
C LYS A 5 -9.93 2.91 37.51
N PRO A 6 -10.27 3.71 36.48
CA PRO A 6 -11.20 4.81 36.62
C PRO A 6 -12.57 4.29 37.08
N GLY A 7 -13.13 4.95 38.10
CA GLY A 7 -14.41 4.62 38.71
C GLY A 7 -15.58 4.67 37.73
N LEU A 8 -16.66 3.94 38.05
CA LEU A 8 -17.86 3.80 37.21
C LEU A 8 -18.41 5.15 36.71
N TYR A 9 -18.36 6.17 37.56
CA TYR A 9 -18.83 7.52 37.23
C TYR A 9 -18.04 8.20 36.10
N ALA A 10 -16.70 8.02 36.06
CA ALA A 10 -15.86 8.55 35.00
C ALA A 10 -16.13 7.86 33.65
N ARG A 11 -16.46 6.56 33.67
CA ARG A 11 -16.80 5.78 32.48
C ARG A 11 -18.17 6.18 31.91
N ILE A 12 -19.15 6.41 32.77
CA ILE A 12 -20.48 6.89 32.36
C ILE A 12 -20.38 8.30 31.77
N ARG A 13 -19.61 9.20 32.40
CA ARG A 13 -19.40 10.56 31.89
C ARG A 13 -18.72 10.55 30.51
N ALA A 14 -17.71 9.72 30.30
CA ALA A 14 -17.04 9.57 29.00
C ALA A 14 -18.00 9.06 27.91
N LEU A 15 -18.88 8.10 28.25
CA LEU A 15 -19.87 7.56 27.32
C LEU A 15 -20.93 8.60 26.91
N VAL A 16 -21.38 9.43 27.85
CA VAL A 16 -22.36 10.51 27.59
C VAL A 16 -21.76 11.58 26.69
N ILE A 17 -20.49 11.95 26.92
CA ILE A 17 -19.76 12.91 26.06
C ILE A 17 -19.63 12.36 24.64
N ALA A 18 -19.17 11.11 24.49
CA ALA A 18 -19.01 10.47 23.19
C ALA A 18 -20.34 10.34 22.42
N LEU A 19 -21.47 10.13 23.13
CA LEU A 19 -22.80 10.13 22.52
C LEU A 19 -23.19 11.52 21.98
N ALA A 20 -22.93 12.58 22.76
CA ALA A 20 -23.22 13.94 22.36
C ALA A 20 -22.36 14.38 21.15
N GLU A 21 -21.08 13.99 21.14
CA GLU A 21 -20.16 14.24 20.02
C GLU A 21 -20.55 13.47 18.75
N SER A 22 -20.99 12.22 18.88
CA SER A 22 -21.52 11.42 17.76
C SER A 22 -22.76 12.06 17.14
N GLN A 23 -23.69 12.58 17.96
CA GLN A 23 -24.86 13.30 17.47
C GLN A 23 -24.49 14.62 16.78
N ALA A 24 -23.47 15.34 17.29
CA ALA A 24 -22.98 16.56 16.66
C ALA A 24 -22.28 16.28 15.32
N LYS A 25 -21.51 15.19 15.23
CA LYS A 25 -20.86 14.72 13.99
C LYS A 25 -21.89 14.33 12.93
N ALA A 26 -22.89 13.52 13.29
CA ALA A 26 -23.96 13.13 12.37
C ALA A 26 -24.76 14.32 11.83
N ARG A 27 -25.02 15.35 12.64
CA ARG A 27 -25.65 16.59 12.17
C ARG A 27 -24.79 17.36 11.16
N ARG A 28 -23.46 17.36 11.31
CA ARG A 28 -22.54 17.97 10.33
C ARG A 28 -22.48 17.17 9.02
N GLU A 29 -22.69 15.86 9.10
CA GLU A 29 -22.69 14.93 7.95
C GLU A 29 -24.09 14.74 7.32
N GLY A 30 -25.09 15.54 7.71
CA GLY A 30 -26.45 15.48 7.14
C GLY A 30 -27.29 14.27 7.57
N LEU A 31 -26.82 13.47 8.53
CA LEU A 31 -27.51 12.28 9.02
C LEU A 31 -28.53 12.64 10.12
N GLY A 32 -29.76 12.17 9.95
CA GLY A 32 -30.84 12.35 10.92
C GLY A 32 -30.57 11.62 12.24
N VAL A 33 -30.93 12.24 13.36
CA VAL A 33 -30.73 11.69 14.73
C VAL A 33 -31.33 10.28 14.89
N ARG A 34 -32.41 9.96 14.18
CA ARG A 34 -33.04 8.63 14.17
C ARG A 34 -32.15 7.54 13.58
N THR A 35 -31.33 7.85 12.58
CA THR A 35 -30.43 6.90 11.90
C THR A 35 -29.27 6.49 12.81
N VAL A 36 -28.69 7.46 13.52
CA VAL A 36 -27.64 7.22 14.52
C VAL A 36 -28.18 6.38 15.68
N LEU A 37 -29.39 6.70 16.16
CA LEU A 37 -30.03 5.94 17.23
C LEU A 37 -30.31 4.49 16.81
N ALA A 38 -30.75 4.26 15.57
CA ALA A 38 -30.99 2.92 15.04
C ALA A 38 -29.71 2.08 14.94
N LEU A 39 -28.59 2.69 14.52
CA LEU A 39 -27.27 2.05 14.50
C LEU A 39 -26.80 1.70 15.92
N LEU A 40 -26.93 2.62 16.88
CA LEU A 40 -26.55 2.36 18.27
C LEU A 40 -27.41 1.26 18.93
N VAL A 41 -28.72 1.22 18.63
CA VAL A 41 -29.62 0.16 19.11
C VAL A 41 -29.26 -1.21 18.49
N ARG A 42 -28.84 -1.24 17.23
CA ARG A 42 -28.36 -2.47 16.57
C ARG A 42 -27.08 -2.99 17.21
N GLU A 43 -26.11 -2.11 17.48
CA GLU A 43 -24.82 -2.47 18.09
C GLU A 43 -24.92 -2.80 19.58
N ALA A 44 -25.94 -2.29 20.29
CA ALA A 44 -26.18 -2.57 21.71
C ALA A 44 -26.44 -4.07 22.01
N LYS A 45 -26.87 -4.84 21.01
CA LYS A 45 -27.12 -6.29 21.13
C LYS A 45 -25.85 -7.10 21.43
N PHE A 46 -24.68 -6.56 21.12
CA PHE A 46 -23.37 -7.20 21.37
C PHE A 46 -22.75 -6.79 22.72
N GLY A 47 -23.52 -6.09 23.56
CA GLY A 47 -23.14 -5.74 24.93
C GLY A 47 -22.48 -4.36 25.08
N PRO A 48 -22.44 -3.83 26.33
CA PRO A 48 -22.10 -2.43 26.61
C PRO A 48 -20.64 -2.07 26.28
N ARG A 49 -19.70 -3.02 26.31
CA ARG A 49 -18.30 -2.79 25.94
C ARG A 49 -18.11 -2.67 24.42
N HIS A 50 -18.85 -3.46 23.64
CA HIS A 50 -18.83 -3.40 22.17
C HIS A 50 -19.44 -2.09 21.68
N LEU A 51 -20.59 -1.71 22.23
CA LEU A 51 -21.26 -0.45 21.93
C LEU A 51 -20.34 0.76 22.23
N ALA A 52 -19.68 0.78 23.39
CA ALA A 52 -18.73 1.84 23.74
C ALA A 52 -17.56 1.93 22.75
N ARG A 53 -16.99 0.79 22.31
CA ARG A 53 -15.91 0.77 21.30
C ARG A 53 -16.37 1.25 19.93
N LYS A 54 -17.57 0.88 19.49
CA LYS A 54 -18.15 1.37 18.21
C LYS A 54 -18.47 2.86 18.25
N ILE A 55 -18.97 3.37 19.37
CA ILE A 55 -19.17 4.82 19.56
C ILE A 55 -17.82 5.54 19.45
N ILE A 56 -16.79 5.06 20.15
CA ILE A 56 -15.44 5.63 20.13
C ILE A 56 -14.81 5.54 18.73
N ALA A 57 -14.97 4.42 18.03
CA ALA A 57 -14.49 4.25 16.65
C ALA A 57 -15.22 5.16 15.66
N TYR A 58 -16.53 5.37 15.83
CA TYR A 58 -17.33 6.27 14.99
C TYR A 58 -16.98 7.74 15.23
N THR A 59 -16.65 8.12 16.47
CA THR A 59 -16.05 9.43 16.78
C THR A 59 -14.58 9.52 16.36
N GLY A 60 -13.90 8.38 16.24
CA GLY A 60 -12.48 8.21 15.95
C GLY A 60 -12.11 8.20 14.46
N HIS A 61 -12.78 9.00 13.62
CA HIS A 61 -12.03 9.61 12.52
C HIS A 61 -11.12 10.62 13.19
N GLY A 62 -9.88 10.19 13.45
CA GLY A 62 -8.90 10.94 14.21
C GLY A 62 -8.75 12.35 13.67
N ARG A 63 -9.26 13.33 14.40
CA ARG A 63 -8.49 14.56 14.54
C ARG A 63 -7.27 14.18 15.35
N VAL A 64 -6.15 13.98 14.66
CA VAL A 64 -4.83 14.05 15.27
C VAL A 64 -4.85 15.27 16.19
N GLY A 65 -4.59 15.08 17.48
CA GLY A 65 -4.69 16.18 18.44
C GLY A 65 -3.79 17.31 17.97
N ARG A 66 -4.20 18.58 18.14
CA ARG A 66 -3.39 19.73 17.73
C ARG A 66 -1.94 19.62 18.24
N ALA A 67 -1.77 19.08 19.44
CA ALA A 67 -0.46 18.77 20.03
C ALA A 67 0.32 17.68 19.27
N GLU A 68 -0.33 16.59 18.84
CA GLU A 68 0.32 15.52 18.04
C GLU A 68 0.73 16.03 16.65
N LEU A 69 -0.09 16.89 16.02
CA LEU A 69 0.27 17.56 14.77
C LEU A 69 1.46 18.52 14.97
N GLU A 70 1.47 19.29 16.05
CA GLU A 70 2.57 20.21 16.39
C GLU A 70 3.87 19.44 16.68
N THR A 71 3.81 18.30 17.39
CA THR A 71 4.96 17.41 17.61
C THR A 71 5.47 16.81 16.31
N ALA A 72 4.59 16.22 15.48
CA ALA A 72 4.98 15.63 14.20
C ALA A 72 5.60 16.68 13.25
N ARG A 73 5.08 17.91 13.23
CA ARG A 73 5.69 19.03 12.50
C ARG A 73 7.07 19.38 13.04
N SER A 74 7.24 19.38 14.35
CA SER A 74 8.54 19.66 14.98
C SER A 74 9.58 18.57 14.66
N GLU A 75 9.19 17.29 14.71
CA GLU A 75 10.05 16.17 14.36
C GLU A 75 10.43 16.20 12.88
N TYR A 76 9.47 16.51 12.00
CA TYR A 76 9.73 16.62 10.57
C TYR A 76 10.68 17.76 10.23
N ARG A 77 10.53 18.93 10.87
CA ARG A 77 11.47 20.05 10.69
C ARG A 77 12.90 19.68 11.08
N VAL A 78 13.08 19.00 12.21
CA VAL A 78 14.42 18.51 12.62
C VAL A 78 14.96 17.52 11.59
N TRP A 79 14.12 16.63 11.08
CA TRP A 79 14.51 15.69 10.03
C TRP A 79 14.94 16.41 8.73
N LEU A 80 14.23 17.48 8.33
CA LEU A 80 14.56 18.29 7.15
C LEU A 80 15.94 18.94 7.25
N ASP A 81 16.27 19.54 8.40
CA ASP A 81 17.54 20.23 8.63
C ASP A 81 18.77 19.32 8.37
N HIS A 82 18.60 18.02 8.52
CA HIS A 82 19.63 17.03 8.28
C HIS A 82 19.65 16.47 6.85
N GLN A 83 18.54 16.53 6.12
CA GLN A 83 18.40 15.93 4.78
C GLN A 83 18.78 16.91 3.65
N GLU A 84 18.67 18.22 3.90
CA GLU A 84 18.92 19.27 2.91
C GLU A 84 20.40 19.69 2.81
N ALA A 85 21.31 18.94 3.44
CA ALA A 85 22.73 19.33 3.57
C ALA A 85 23.63 19.00 2.35
N SER A 86 23.09 18.47 1.25
CA SER A 86 23.86 18.16 0.04
C SER A 86 23.08 18.55 -1.21
N LEU A 87 23.52 19.63 -1.87
CA LEU A 87 23.06 20.06 -3.19
C LEU A 87 24.22 19.89 -4.16
N GLU A 88 24.49 18.66 -4.59
CA GLU A 88 25.40 18.44 -5.72
C GLU A 88 24.62 18.66 -7.02
N ALA A 89 25.20 19.47 -7.91
CA ALA A 89 24.59 19.77 -9.20
C ALA A 89 25.05 18.73 -10.23
N CYS A 90 24.12 17.88 -10.69
CA CYS A 90 24.34 17.16 -11.94
C CYS A 90 24.15 18.09 -13.15
N THR A 91 25.05 17.94 -14.13
CA THR A 91 25.09 18.78 -15.34
C THR A 91 24.95 17.96 -16.62
N GLU A 92 24.72 16.65 -16.52
CA GLU A 92 24.63 15.73 -17.65
C GLU A 92 23.32 14.92 -17.58
N GLY A 93 22.80 14.42 -18.70
CA GLY A 93 21.59 13.59 -18.72
C GLY A 93 20.51 13.99 -19.72
N GLY A 94 20.63 15.20 -20.27
CA GLY A 94 19.78 15.73 -21.34
C GLY A 94 18.66 16.63 -20.83
N LEU A 95 18.20 17.51 -21.72
CA LEU A 95 17.20 18.54 -21.43
C LEU A 95 15.91 17.95 -20.80
N VAL A 96 15.46 18.58 -19.71
CA VAL A 96 14.17 18.29 -19.06
C VAL A 96 13.15 19.35 -19.46
N SER A 97 12.04 18.92 -20.06
CA SER A 97 10.89 19.79 -20.30
C SER A 97 9.88 19.66 -19.16
N ILE A 98 9.75 20.70 -18.33
CA ILE A 98 8.72 20.76 -17.28
C ILE A 98 7.39 21.13 -17.93
N ILE A 99 6.36 20.32 -17.74
CA ILE A 99 5.04 20.45 -18.34
C ILE A 99 4.08 21.00 -17.29
N MET A 100 3.53 22.18 -17.55
CA MET A 100 2.66 22.89 -16.62
C MET A 100 1.40 23.41 -17.34
N PRO A 101 0.28 22.69 -17.31
CA PRO A 101 -1.01 23.27 -17.65
C PRO A 101 -1.42 24.30 -16.58
N THR A 102 -2.11 25.37 -16.95
CA THR A 102 -2.65 26.35 -15.98
C THR A 102 -4.03 26.86 -16.41
N CYS A 103 -4.92 27.12 -15.45
CA CYS A 103 -6.23 27.70 -15.69
C CYS A 103 -6.74 28.41 -14.43
N ASP A 104 -6.88 29.74 -14.48
CA ASP A 104 -7.33 30.58 -13.35
C ASP A 104 -6.53 30.37 -12.05
N THR A 105 -5.24 29.99 -12.16
CA THR A 105 -4.36 29.85 -11.00
C THR A 105 -4.12 31.22 -10.35
N PRO A 106 -4.17 31.34 -9.01
CA PRO A 106 -3.76 32.58 -8.35
C PRO A 106 -2.36 33.01 -8.79
N ALA A 107 -2.21 34.27 -9.25
CA ALA A 107 -0.96 34.75 -9.83
C ALA A 107 0.25 34.62 -8.89
N SER A 108 0.04 34.70 -7.57
CA SER A 108 1.09 34.46 -6.56
C SER A 108 1.59 33.01 -6.58
N PHE A 109 0.68 32.03 -6.65
CA PHE A 109 1.06 30.61 -6.67
C PHE A 109 1.78 30.26 -7.97
N LEU A 110 1.27 30.74 -9.10
CA LEU A 110 1.93 30.54 -10.39
C LEU A 110 3.34 31.14 -10.43
N ARG A 111 3.53 32.33 -9.85
CA ARG A 111 4.86 32.94 -9.71
C ARG A 111 5.79 32.07 -8.87
N GLU A 112 5.33 31.59 -7.72
CA GLU A 112 6.13 30.73 -6.85
C GLU A 112 6.51 29.40 -7.53
N ALA A 113 5.57 28.79 -8.28
CA ALA A 113 5.82 27.58 -9.06
C ALA A 113 6.91 27.81 -10.12
N VAL A 114 6.80 28.87 -10.94
CA VAL A 114 7.82 29.25 -11.94
C VAL A 114 9.17 29.55 -11.27
N GLU A 115 9.18 30.27 -10.15
CA GLU A 115 10.41 30.55 -9.39
C GLU A 115 11.04 29.29 -8.78
N SER A 116 10.26 28.25 -8.46
CA SER A 116 10.81 26.97 -8.00
C SER A 116 11.53 26.21 -9.13
N VAL A 117 11.07 26.37 -10.38
CA VAL A 117 11.76 25.85 -11.57
C VAL A 117 13.03 26.65 -11.86
N ARG A 118 12.99 27.99 -11.73
CA ARG A 118 14.17 28.85 -11.90
C ARG A 118 15.29 28.54 -10.92
N ARG A 119 14.94 28.06 -9.73
CA ARG A 119 15.87 27.69 -8.64
C ARG A 119 16.45 26.28 -8.75
N GLN A 120 16.09 25.51 -9.79
CA GLN A 120 16.67 24.19 -9.98
C GLN A 120 18.20 24.25 -10.15
N THR A 121 18.91 23.35 -9.48
CA THR A 121 20.37 23.19 -9.60
C THR A 121 20.77 22.54 -10.91
N TYR A 122 19.90 21.71 -11.49
CA TYR A 122 20.04 21.19 -12.85
C TYR A 122 19.89 22.34 -13.84
N ALA A 123 20.85 22.51 -14.76
CA ALA A 123 20.86 23.66 -15.67
C ALA A 123 20.04 23.46 -16.95
N ASP A 124 20.00 22.23 -17.47
CA ASP A 124 19.41 21.87 -18.75
C ASP A 124 17.91 21.62 -18.62
N TRP A 125 17.15 22.69 -18.43
CA TRP A 125 15.69 22.64 -18.39
C TRP A 125 15.03 23.67 -19.29
N GLU A 126 13.79 23.36 -19.64
CA GLU A 126 12.83 24.30 -20.21
C GLU A 126 11.47 24.13 -19.54
N LEU A 127 10.72 25.21 -19.38
CA LEU A 127 9.40 25.21 -18.79
C LEU A 127 8.36 25.45 -19.89
N CYS A 128 7.49 24.47 -20.10
CA CYS A 128 6.47 24.45 -21.14
C CYS A 128 5.10 24.67 -20.49
N ILE A 129 4.54 25.87 -20.64
CA ILE A 129 3.26 26.26 -20.05
C ILE A 129 2.19 26.33 -21.13
N HIS A 130 1.03 25.74 -20.86
CA HIS A 130 -0.19 26.00 -21.61
C HIS A 130 -1.25 26.60 -20.70
N ASP A 131 -1.67 27.83 -21.01
CA ASP A 131 -2.80 28.48 -20.35
C ASP A 131 -4.11 28.04 -21.01
N ASP A 132 -4.94 27.28 -20.31
CA ASP A 132 -6.24 26.79 -20.78
C ASP A 132 -7.32 27.87 -20.65
N ALA A 133 -7.06 29.03 -21.25
CA ALA A 133 -7.92 30.20 -21.26
C ALA A 133 -8.24 30.76 -19.85
N SER A 134 -7.20 31.17 -19.12
CA SER A 134 -7.37 31.93 -17.87
C SER A 134 -8.14 33.22 -18.10
N ARG A 135 -9.07 33.50 -17.20
CA ARG A 135 -9.91 34.72 -17.22
C ARG A 135 -9.25 35.88 -16.49
N ASP A 136 -8.33 35.57 -15.58
CA ASP A 136 -7.58 36.57 -14.84
C ASP A 136 -6.55 37.25 -15.76
N ALA A 137 -6.77 38.54 -16.03
CA ALA A 137 -5.88 39.34 -16.85
C ALA A 137 -4.47 39.48 -16.24
N GLU A 138 -4.32 39.36 -14.91
CA GLU A 138 -3.02 39.36 -14.27
C GLU A 138 -2.21 38.11 -14.64
N VAL A 139 -2.83 36.93 -14.63
CA VAL A 139 -2.20 35.66 -15.01
C VAL A 139 -1.73 35.72 -16.45
N VAL A 140 -2.61 36.14 -17.38
CA VAL A 140 -2.25 36.26 -18.81
C VAL A 140 -1.12 37.27 -19.02
N ARG A 141 -1.14 38.40 -18.30
CA ARG A 141 -0.07 39.40 -18.36
C ARG A 141 1.25 38.84 -17.81
N TYR A 142 1.21 38.12 -16.70
CA TYR A 142 2.37 37.49 -16.09
C TYR A 142 3.02 36.49 -17.05
N LEU A 143 2.22 35.57 -17.62
CA LEU A 143 2.71 34.61 -18.60
C LEU A 143 3.39 35.30 -19.79
N ARG A 144 2.78 36.35 -20.37
CA ARG A 144 3.41 37.10 -21.48
C ARG A 144 4.75 37.73 -21.09
N LEU A 145 4.88 38.20 -19.86
CA LEU A 145 6.14 38.75 -19.35
C LEU A 145 7.20 37.64 -19.23
N GLU A 146 6.87 36.49 -18.64
CA GLU A 146 7.80 35.38 -18.47
C GLU A 146 8.35 34.85 -19.79
N ALA A 147 7.49 34.67 -20.81
CA ALA A 147 7.91 34.25 -22.15
C ALA A 147 8.92 35.21 -22.80
N SER A 148 8.86 36.50 -22.46
CA SER A 148 9.80 37.50 -22.98
C SER A 148 11.10 37.59 -22.16
N ALA A 149 11.05 37.22 -20.88
CA ALA A 149 12.14 37.39 -19.93
C ALA A 149 13.15 36.23 -19.94
N ASP A 150 12.68 34.99 -20.13
CA ASP A 150 13.54 33.80 -20.17
C ASP A 150 13.16 32.89 -21.34
N ARG A 151 14.10 32.69 -22.26
CA ARG A 151 13.90 31.88 -23.47
C ARG A 151 13.66 30.40 -23.18
N ARG A 152 13.99 29.92 -21.98
CA ARG A 152 13.69 28.56 -21.53
C ARG A 152 12.21 28.39 -21.17
N ILE A 153 11.46 29.47 -20.98
CA ILE A 153 10.03 29.42 -20.67
C ILE A 153 9.23 29.59 -21.97
N LYS A 154 8.64 28.49 -22.43
CA LYS A 154 7.77 28.42 -23.61
C LYS A 154 6.33 28.45 -23.17
N ILE A 155 5.53 29.33 -23.78
CA ILE A 155 4.14 29.54 -23.36
C ILE A 155 3.23 29.52 -24.58
N SER A 156 2.09 28.84 -24.43
CA SER A 156 0.96 28.93 -25.36
C SER A 156 -0.31 29.32 -24.61
N LEU A 157 -1.20 30.06 -25.28
CA LEU A 157 -2.45 30.55 -24.71
C LEU A 157 -3.62 29.94 -25.49
N GLY A 158 -4.50 29.22 -24.80
CA GLY A 158 -5.73 28.67 -25.34
C GLY A 158 -6.79 29.75 -25.57
N SER A 159 -7.58 29.61 -26.64
CA SER A 159 -8.73 30.48 -26.91
C SER A 159 -9.99 30.06 -26.15
N SER A 160 -10.03 28.84 -25.63
CA SER A 160 -11.15 28.22 -24.93
C SER A 160 -10.65 27.06 -24.07
N ARG A 161 -11.37 26.75 -22.99
CA ARG A 161 -11.05 25.63 -22.10
C ARG A 161 -11.18 24.28 -22.81
N GLY A 162 -10.08 23.55 -22.88
CA GLY A 162 -9.98 22.22 -23.47
C GLY A 162 -10.02 21.08 -22.45
N GLY A 163 -9.90 21.37 -21.15
CA GLY A 163 -9.79 20.35 -20.11
C GLY A 163 -8.34 19.97 -19.82
N ILE A 164 -8.10 19.32 -18.68
CA ILE A 164 -6.76 19.17 -18.13
C ILE A 164 -5.85 18.31 -19.03
N ALA A 165 -6.34 17.20 -19.61
CA ALA A 165 -5.53 16.39 -20.50
C ALA A 165 -5.13 17.15 -21.78
N ASN A 166 -6.05 17.91 -22.38
CA ASN A 166 -5.77 18.69 -23.58
C ASN A 166 -4.79 19.83 -23.28
N ALA A 167 -4.95 20.50 -22.14
CA ALA A 167 -4.02 21.53 -21.70
C ALA A 167 -2.61 20.96 -21.48
N THR A 168 -2.49 19.80 -20.81
CA THR A 168 -1.21 19.12 -20.60
C THR A 168 -0.60 18.67 -21.92
N ASN A 169 -1.40 18.15 -22.86
CA ASN A 169 -0.93 17.78 -24.21
C ASN A 169 -0.44 18.98 -25.02
N ALA A 170 -1.10 20.12 -24.90
CA ALA A 170 -0.67 21.36 -25.56
C ALA A 170 0.66 21.87 -24.96
N ALA A 171 0.86 21.74 -23.65
CA ALA A 171 2.15 22.01 -23.02
C ALA A 171 3.23 20.99 -23.46
N LEU A 172 2.90 19.69 -23.54
CA LEU A 172 3.79 18.65 -24.08
C LEU A 172 4.21 18.93 -25.52
N ALA A 173 3.35 19.53 -26.34
CA ALA A 173 3.69 19.86 -27.73
C ALA A 173 4.78 20.95 -27.86
N LEU A 174 5.02 21.74 -26.79
CA LEU A 174 6.13 22.71 -26.73
C LEU A 174 7.47 22.06 -26.32
N ALA A 175 7.41 20.84 -25.77
CA ALA A 175 8.54 20.14 -25.18
C ALA A 175 9.52 19.62 -26.24
N SER A 176 10.81 19.83 -25.99
CA SER A 176 11.92 19.40 -26.82
C SER A 176 12.96 18.57 -26.05
N GLY A 177 12.80 18.44 -24.73
CA GLY A 177 13.68 17.70 -23.85
C GLY A 177 13.72 16.20 -24.12
N ARG A 178 14.77 15.53 -23.66
CA ARG A 178 14.79 14.06 -23.58
C ARG A 178 13.72 13.60 -22.59
N TRP A 179 13.59 14.33 -21.50
CA TRP A 179 12.70 14.03 -20.40
C TRP A 179 11.53 15.01 -20.36
N VAL A 180 10.38 14.53 -19.88
CA VAL A 180 9.25 15.38 -19.49
C VAL A 180 9.02 15.22 -17.99
N ALA A 181 8.90 16.33 -17.27
CA ALA A 181 8.55 16.34 -15.85
C ALA A 181 7.20 17.05 -15.66
N PHE A 182 6.32 16.51 -14.84
CA PHE A 182 5.02 17.13 -14.56
C PHE A 182 5.10 18.02 -13.31
N LEU A 183 4.50 19.20 -13.38
CA LEU A 183 4.41 20.14 -12.26
C LEU A 183 3.05 20.85 -12.30
N ASP A 184 2.29 20.73 -11.22
CA ASP A 184 1.07 21.50 -11.05
C ASP A 184 1.41 22.98 -10.82
N HIS A 185 0.60 23.85 -11.42
CA HIS A 185 0.83 25.29 -11.51
C HIS A 185 0.82 26.03 -10.16
N ASP A 186 0.41 25.37 -9.09
CA ASP A 186 0.30 25.88 -7.72
C ASP A 186 1.24 25.17 -6.73
N ASP A 187 2.06 24.23 -7.19
CA ASP A 187 2.97 23.46 -6.35
C ASP A 187 4.43 23.89 -6.52
N LEU A 188 5.31 23.34 -5.67
CA LEU A 188 6.73 23.71 -5.64
C LEU A 188 7.64 22.50 -5.82
N LEU A 189 8.74 22.72 -6.53
CA LEU A 189 9.85 21.78 -6.59
C LEU A 189 10.93 22.12 -5.57
N HIS A 190 11.51 21.08 -4.98
CA HIS A 190 12.77 21.20 -4.25
C HIS A 190 13.90 21.64 -5.23
N PRO A 191 14.88 22.48 -4.84
CA PRO A 191 15.93 22.95 -5.75
C PRO A 191 16.75 21.86 -6.44
N ALA A 192 16.88 20.67 -5.83
CA ALA A 192 17.57 19.52 -6.41
C ALA A 192 16.64 18.54 -7.17
N ALA A 193 15.35 18.85 -7.33
CA ALA A 193 14.38 17.89 -7.84
C ALA A 193 14.77 17.32 -9.20
N LEU A 194 15.14 18.18 -10.16
CA LEU A 194 15.50 17.73 -11.50
C LEU A 194 16.82 16.95 -11.55
N SER A 195 17.84 17.35 -10.78
CA SER A 195 19.14 16.66 -10.77
C SER A 195 18.99 15.24 -10.20
N GLU A 196 18.31 15.11 -9.07
CA GLU A 196 18.08 13.82 -8.40
C GLU A 196 17.28 12.85 -9.26
N LEU A 197 16.22 13.34 -9.93
CA LEU A 197 15.39 12.53 -10.81
C LEU A 197 16.15 12.06 -12.05
N VAL A 198 16.94 12.95 -12.68
CA VAL A 198 17.74 12.61 -13.87
C VAL A 198 18.88 11.66 -13.53
N GLU A 199 19.60 11.91 -12.42
CA GLU A 199 20.66 11.02 -11.94
C GLU A 199 20.11 9.62 -11.66
N ARG A 200 18.98 9.52 -10.97
CA ARG A 200 18.32 8.24 -10.71
C ARG A 200 17.87 7.57 -12.00
N ALA A 201 17.34 8.32 -12.96
CA ALA A 201 16.94 7.78 -14.26
C ALA A 201 18.13 7.14 -14.99
N ILE A 202 19.29 7.81 -15.00
CA ILE A 202 20.50 7.30 -15.64
C ILE A 202 21.05 6.08 -14.88
N ALA A 203 21.18 6.20 -13.56
CA ALA A 203 21.79 5.17 -12.72
C ALA A 203 21.01 3.84 -12.76
N MET A 204 19.69 3.91 -12.90
CA MET A 204 18.80 2.75 -12.93
C MET A 204 18.35 2.37 -14.35
N ASP A 205 18.84 3.08 -15.38
CA ASP A 205 18.32 3.00 -16.75
C ASP A 205 16.77 3.11 -16.78
N ALA A 206 16.20 3.95 -15.93
CA ALA A 206 14.76 4.08 -15.76
C ALA A 206 14.18 5.04 -16.79
N GLN A 207 13.00 4.67 -17.30
CA GLN A 207 12.22 5.50 -18.22
C GLN A 207 11.21 6.37 -17.50
N ILE A 208 10.88 6.04 -16.25
CA ILE A 208 10.06 6.84 -15.35
C ILE A 208 10.75 6.91 -13.99
N VAL A 209 10.79 8.10 -13.39
CA VAL A 209 11.25 8.28 -12.01
C VAL A 209 10.27 9.15 -11.23
N TYR A 210 9.96 8.74 -10.00
CA TYR A 210 9.16 9.51 -9.05
C TYR A 210 9.91 9.73 -7.74
N SER A 211 9.45 10.67 -6.92
CA SER A 211 10.06 11.01 -5.63
C SER A 211 9.06 10.89 -4.49
N ASP A 212 9.53 11.00 -3.25
CA ASP A 212 8.68 11.31 -2.11
C ASP A 212 8.15 12.76 -2.20
N HIS A 213 7.11 13.07 -1.43
CA HIS A 213 6.54 14.41 -1.37
C HIS A 213 6.07 14.75 0.04
N ASP A 214 5.77 16.01 0.26
CA ASP A 214 5.11 16.51 1.47
C ASP A 214 4.09 17.59 1.13
N ILE A 215 3.47 18.15 2.16
CA ILE A 215 2.50 19.24 2.05
C ILE A 215 3.13 20.55 2.49
N VAL A 216 2.95 21.60 1.71
CA VAL A 216 3.34 22.98 2.04
C VAL A 216 2.12 23.88 2.24
N SER A 217 2.09 24.62 3.34
CA SER A 217 1.03 25.60 3.61
C SER A 217 1.23 26.89 2.79
N GLU A 218 0.21 27.75 2.76
CA GLU A 218 0.33 29.10 2.17
C GLU A 218 1.41 29.96 2.85
N SER A 219 1.81 29.65 4.09
CA SER A 219 2.90 30.34 4.79
C SER A 219 4.28 29.70 4.57
N GLY A 220 4.37 28.67 3.71
CA GLY A 220 5.61 27.94 3.44
C GLY A 220 5.97 26.88 4.50
N GLU A 221 5.07 26.56 5.43
CA GLU A 221 5.33 25.53 6.45
C GLU A 221 5.14 24.13 5.83
N ARG A 222 6.17 23.29 5.91
CA ARG A 222 6.17 21.93 5.39
C ARG A 222 5.73 20.90 6.44
N SER A 223 4.92 19.93 6.04
CA SER A 223 4.34 18.92 6.93
C SER A 223 3.84 17.69 6.17
N ALA A 224 3.42 16.64 6.90
CA ALA A 224 2.80 15.43 6.34
C ALA A 224 3.59 14.83 5.16
N PRO A 225 4.87 14.46 5.36
CA PRO A 225 5.61 13.76 4.31
C PRO A 225 4.98 12.41 4.03
N PHE A 226 4.96 12.03 2.76
CA PHE A 226 4.57 10.71 2.30
C PHE A 226 5.78 10.02 1.68
N PHE A 227 6.35 9.11 2.46
CA PHE A 227 7.45 8.25 2.08
C PHE A 227 6.91 7.04 1.35
N LYS A 228 7.37 6.82 0.11
CA LYS A 228 6.85 5.80 -0.80
C LYS A 228 7.78 4.58 -0.82
N PRO A 229 7.26 3.36 -1.05
CA PRO A 229 8.12 2.26 -1.43
C PRO A 229 8.70 2.50 -2.83
N ASP A 230 9.64 1.65 -3.24
CA ASP A 230 9.99 1.49 -4.66
C ASP A 230 8.78 0.98 -5.47
N TRP A 231 8.95 0.80 -6.78
CA TRP A 231 7.85 0.48 -7.69
C TRP A 231 7.00 -0.71 -7.20
N ASN A 232 5.71 -0.44 -6.98
CA ASN A 232 4.77 -1.35 -6.34
C ASN A 232 3.49 -1.43 -7.19
N PRO A 233 3.45 -2.29 -8.22
CA PRO A 233 2.33 -2.36 -9.16
C PRO A 233 0.98 -2.67 -8.48
N ASP A 234 0.93 -3.50 -7.44
CA ASP A 234 -0.33 -3.80 -6.75
C ASP A 234 -0.84 -2.60 -5.94
N LEU A 235 0.04 -1.85 -5.27
CA LEU A 235 -0.32 -0.58 -4.65
C LEU A 235 -0.75 0.43 -5.72
N PHE A 236 -0.06 0.47 -6.85
CA PHE A 236 -0.40 1.36 -7.94
C PHE A 236 -1.75 1.04 -8.58
N MET A 237 -2.23 -0.20 -8.51
CA MET A 237 -3.60 -0.56 -8.90
C MET A 237 -4.63 -0.25 -7.81
N ALA A 238 -4.22 -0.24 -6.54
CA ALA A 238 -5.08 0.11 -5.42
C ALA A 238 -5.24 1.63 -5.26
N GLN A 239 -4.21 2.43 -5.58
CA GLN A 239 -4.17 3.87 -5.38
C GLN A 239 -3.06 4.54 -6.22
N MET A 240 -3.33 5.74 -6.75
CA MET A 240 -2.32 6.59 -7.42
C MET A 240 -1.29 7.15 -6.42
N TYR A 241 -0.33 6.32 -5.98
CA TYR A 241 0.63 6.68 -4.93
C TYR A 241 1.86 7.46 -5.44
N LEU A 242 2.12 7.48 -6.75
CA LEU A 242 3.29 8.18 -7.32
C LEU A 242 3.19 9.70 -7.13
N GLY A 243 1.98 10.25 -7.09
CA GLY A 243 1.74 11.69 -6.94
C GLY A 243 2.07 12.47 -8.22
N HIS A 244 2.28 13.79 -8.07
CA HIS A 244 2.30 14.74 -9.18
C HIS A 244 3.67 14.90 -9.85
N LEU A 245 4.77 14.86 -9.10
CA LEU A 245 6.11 14.92 -9.67
C LEU A 245 6.58 13.56 -10.16
N VAL A 246 6.54 13.40 -11.48
CA VAL A 246 7.11 12.28 -12.19
C VAL A 246 7.90 12.81 -13.37
N ILE A 247 9.11 12.28 -13.58
CA ILE A 247 9.84 12.44 -14.84
C ILE A 247 9.64 11.19 -15.71
N ALA A 248 9.42 11.36 -17.00
CA ALA A 248 9.28 10.28 -17.96
C ALA A 248 10.09 10.55 -19.22
N GLU A 249 10.55 9.50 -19.90
CA GLU A 249 11.14 9.65 -21.23
C GLU A 249 10.10 10.21 -22.20
N ARG A 250 10.41 11.34 -22.85
CA ARG A 250 9.49 11.98 -23.79
C ARG A 250 9.12 11.04 -24.95
N ALA A 251 10.09 10.23 -25.40
CA ALA A 251 9.87 9.27 -26.47
C ALA A 251 8.81 8.23 -26.11
N LEU A 252 8.82 7.72 -24.87
CA LEU A 252 7.80 6.80 -24.36
C LEU A 252 6.42 7.48 -24.30
N VAL A 253 6.34 8.70 -23.75
CA VAL A 253 5.08 9.45 -23.68
C VAL A 253 4.51 9.73 -25.08
N ALA A 254 5.37 10.09 -26.03
CA ALA A 254 4.98 10.32 -27.43
C ALA A 254 4.50 9.03 -28.11
N GLN A 255 5.20 7.91 -27.91
CA GLN A 255 4.80 6.59 -28.43
C GLN A 255 3.41 6.19 -27.93
N LEU A 256 3.07 6.53 -26.68
CA LEU A 256 1.79 6.21 -26.05
C LEU A 256 0.69 7.26 -26.32
N GLY A 257 0.98 8.30 -27.10
CA GLY A 257 -0.01 9.31 -27.53
C GLY A 257 -0.35 10.37 -26.47
N GLY A 258 0.48 10.56 -25.44
CA GLY A 258 0.24 11.58 -24.41
C GLY A 258 -0.93 11.25 -23.48
N LEU A 259 -1.61 12.29 -22.97
CA LEU A 259 -2.73 12.17 -22.04
C LEU A 259 -4.05 12.03 -22.78
N ARG A 260 -4.96 11.24 -22.21
CA ARG A 260 -6.25 10.89 -22.84
C ARG A 260 -7.40 11.69 -22.19
N PRO A 261 -8.11 12.58 -22.91
CA PRO A 261 -9.14 13.46 -22.33
C PRO A 261 -10.34 12.75 -21.71
N GLU A 262 -10.63 11.51 -22.12
CA GLU A 262 -11.69 10.70 -21.52
C GLU A 262 -11.38 10.30 -20.05
N PHE A 263 -10.16 10.54 -19.58
CA PHE A 263 -9.73 10.34 -18.18
C PHE A 263 -9.46 11.66 -17.44
N ASP A 264 -9.99 12.79 -17.89
CA ASP A 264 -9.87 14.08 -17.16
C ASP A 264 -10.24 13.92 -15.67
N GLY A 265 -9.31 14.32 -14.79
CA GLY A 265 -9.32 14.08 -13.35
C GLY A 265 -8.37 12.97 -12.87
N ALA A 266 -7.94 12.08 -13.75
CA ALA A 266 -6.97 11.00 -13.51
C ALA A 266 -6.11 10.70 -14.76
N GLN A 267 -5.95 11.69 -15.64
CA GLN A 267 -5.28 11.58 -16.93
C GLN A 267 -3.79 11.22 -16.81
N ASP A 268 -3.15 11.66 -15.74
CA ASP A 268 -1.78 11.35 -15.34
C ASP A 268 -1.67 9.89 -14.87
N TYR A 269 -2.60 9.44 -14.05
CA TYR A 269 -2.69 8.05 -13.60
C TYR A 269 -2.87 7.10 -14.79
N ASP A 270 -3.75 7.43 -15.74
CA ASP A 270 -3.92 6.71 -16.99
C ASP A 270 -2.61 6.60 -17.79
N LEU A 271 -1.91 7.72 -17.99
CA LEU A 271 -0.64 7.73 -18.71
C LEU A 271 0.40 6.82 -18.04
N LEU A 272 0.54 6.93 -16.72
CA LEU A 272 1.52 6.16 -15.96
C LEU A 272 1.18 4.66 -15.93
N LEU A 273 -0.10 4.29 -15.86
CA LEU A 273 -0.56 2.91 -16.02
C LEU A 273 -0.21 2.37 -17.42
N ARG A 274 -0.41 3.16 -18.47
CA ARG A 274 -0.02 2.77 -19.83
C ARG A 274 1.49 2.61 -19.99
N CYS A 275 2.27 3.51 -19.39
CA CYS A 275 3.73 3.38 -19.38
C CYS A 275 4.18 2.09 -18.68
N ALA A 276 3.62 1.79 -17.50
CA ALA A 276 3.89 0.54 -16.79
C ALA A 276 3.47 -0.68 -17.65
N GLY A 277 2.31 -0.62 -18.30
CA GLY A 277 1.82 -1.67 -19.21
C GLY A 277 2.69 -1.87 -20.45
N ALA A 278 3.41 -0.84 -20.90
CA ALA A 278 4.40 -0.92 -21.98
C ALA A 278 5.76 -1.49 -21.52
N GLY A 279 5.90 -1.86 -20.23
CA GLY A 279 7.14 -2.41 -19.68
C GLY A 279 8.17 -1.35 -19.30
N ALA A 280 7.75 -0.11 -19.05
CA ALA A 280 8.67 0.95 -18.63
C ALA A 280 9.42 0.55 -17.35
N ARG A 281 10.73 0.79 -17.33
CA ARG A 281 11.54 0.68 -16.11
C ARG A 281 11.24 1.89 -15.22
N ILE A 282 10.74 1.64 -14.02
CA ILE A 282 10.29 2.69 -13.08
C ILE A 282 11.22 2.68 -11.87
N ALA A 283 11.73 3.85 -11.48
CA ALA A 283 12.60 4.02 -10.32
C ALA A 283 12.07 5.07 -9.35
N HIS A 284 12.53 4.99 -8.11
CA HIS A 284 12.14 5.86 -7.03
C HIS A 284 13.35 6.62 -6.46
N VAL A 285 13.15 7.89 -6.14
CA VAL A 285 14.09 8.69 -5.33
C VAL A 285 13.48 8.87 -3.94
N PRO A 286 14.04 8.25 -2.88
CA PRO A 286 13.52 8.37 -1.51
C PRO A 286 13.93 9.70 -0.87
N LYS A 287 13.61 10.81 -1.55
CA LYS A 287 13.82 12.19 -1.12
C LYS A 287 12.55 12.97 -1.38
N VAL A 288 12.23 13.90 -0.48
CA VAL A 288 11.07 14.78 -0.62
C VAL A 288 11.41 15.90 -1.60
N LEU A 289 11.04 15.71 -2.87
CA LEU A 289 11.41 16.63 -3.96
C LEU A 289 10.22 17.45 -4.51
N TYR A 290 9.02 17.16 -4.02
CA TYR A 290 7.79 17.84 -4.39
C TYR A 290 7.06 18.34 -3.14
N HIS A 291 6.58 19.57 -3.19
CA HIS A 291 5.82 20.18 -2.11
C HIS A 291 4.43 20.53 -2.60
N TRP A 292 3.46 19.73 -2.16
CA TRP A 292 2.06 19.85 -2.56
C TRP A 292 1.38 20.95 -1.74
N ARG A 293 0.96 22.03 -2.38
CA ARG A 293 0.36 23.16 -1.71
C ARG A 293 -1.04 22.84 -1.21
N GLN A 294 -1.26 23.15 0.07
CA GLN A 294 -2.58 23.07 0.68
C GLN A 294 -3.30 24.42 0.59
N HIS A 295 -4.37 24.47 -0.21
CA HIS A 295 -5.29 25.61 -0.32
C HIS A 295 -6.71 25.12 -0.64
N ALA A 296 -7.72 25.99 -0.54
CA ALA A 296 -9.15 25.64 -0.63
C ALA A 296 -9.60 25.01 -1.98
N GLY A 297 -8.80 25.14 -3.04
CA GLY A 297 -9.04 24.53 -4.36
C GLY A 297 -8.27 23.23 -4.60
N SER A 298 -7.32 22.88 -3.72
CA SER A 298 -6.46 21.71 -3.85
C SER A 298 -7.15 20.45 -3.35
N THR A 299 -6.91 19.32 -4.02
CA THR A 299 -7.37 17.99 -3.58
C THR A 299 -6.70 17.57 -2.27
N SER A 300 -5.55 18.14 -1.91
CA SER A 300 -4.93 17.98 -0.58
C SER A 300 -5.81 18.50 0.56
N SER A 301 -6.73 19.44 0.28
CA SER A 301 -7.63 20.02 1.28
C SER A 301 -8.94 19.25 1.44
N ASN A 302 -9.45 18.62 0.37
CA ASN A 302 -10.67 17.83 0.40
C ASN A 302 -10.78 16.86 -0.80
N ALA A 303 -10.50 15.58 -0.57
CA ALA A 303 -10.64 14.52 -1.56
C ALA A 303 -12.07 14.39 -2.13
N ASP A 304 -13.10 14.61 -1.30
CA ASP A 304 -14.51 14.42 -1.70
C ASP A 304 -15.06 15.55 -2.60
N SER A 305 -14.26 16.59 -2.86
CA SER A 305 -14.68 17.75 -3.67
C SER A 305 -14.77 17.46 -5.18
N LYS A 306 -14.20 16.34 -5.66
CA LYS A 306 -14.09 16.00 -7.08
C LYS A 306 -14.46 14.52 -7.37
N PRO A 307 -15.74 14.13 -7.25
CA PRO A 307 -16.17 12.74 -7.47
C PRO A 307 -15.89 12.22 -8.89
N TYR A 308 -15.83 13.11 -9.89
CA TYR A 308 -15.48 12.73 -11.26
C TYR A 308 -14.06 12.15 -11.37
N ALA A 309 -13.10 12.67 -10.59
CA ALA A 309 -11.71 12.22 -10.61
C ALA A 309 -11.59 10.79 -10.07
N HIS A 310 -12.38 10.43 -9.06
CA HIS A 310 -12.45 9.07 -8.54
C HIS A 310 -12.94 8.09 -9.62
N HIS A 311 -14.00 8.45 -10.34
CA HIS A 311 -14.52 7.64 -11.45
C HIS A 311 -13.54 7.54 -12.62
N ALA A 312 -12.86 8.63 -12.97
CA ALA A 312 -11.82 8.63 -14.00
C ALA A 312 -10.66 7.69 -13.61
N GLY A 313 -10.21 7.72 -12.34
CA GLY A 313 -9.17 6.82 -11.85
C GLY A 313 -9.60 5.35 -11.91
N ARG A 314 -10.84 5.03 -11.52
CA ARG A 314 -11.38 3.66 -11.68
C ARG A 314 -11.38 3.24 -13.15
N ALA A 315 -11.81 4.12 -14.06
CA ALA A 315 -11.83 3.85 -15.48
C ALA A 315 -10.42 3.64 -16.06
N ALA A 316 -9.44 4.43 -15.60
CA ALA A 316 -8.03 4.30 -16.01
C ALA A 316 -7.47 2.94 -15.61
N ILE A 317 -7.67 2.51 -14.36
CA ILE A 317 -7.26 1.18 -13.90
C ILE A 317 -8.01 0.11 -14.69
N GLN A 318 -9.33 0.26 -14.90
CA GLN A 318 -10.10 -0.71 -15.70
C GLN A 318 -9.53 -0.84 -17.12
N SER A 319 -9.18 0.27 -17.77
CA SER A 319 -8.53 0.27 -19.09
C SER A 319 -7.20 -0.50 -19.06
N PHE A 320 -6.40 -0.31 -18.02
CA PHE A 320 -5.11 -0.98 -17.83
C PHE A 320 -5.27 -2.49 -17.59
N VAL A 321 -6.07 -2.88 -16.59
CA VAL A 321 -6.21 -4.29 -16.20
C VAL A 321 -6.94 -5.11 -17.26
N SER A 322 -7.85 -4.51 -18.05
CA SER A 322 -8.51 -5.22 -19.15
C SER A 322 -7.52 -5.74 -20.20
N THR A 323 -6.38 -5.06 -20.36
CA THR A 323 -5.31 -5.47 -21.28
C THR A 323 -4.29 -6.37 -20.57
N ARG A 324 -3.83 -5.98 -19.38
CA ARG A 324 -2.75 -6.68 -18.66
C ARG A 324 -3.21 -7.98 -17.99
N TYR A 325 -4.48 -8.07 -17.61
CA TYR A 325 -5.10 -9.21 -16.92
C TYR A 325 -6.49 -9.46 -17.51
N PRO A 326 -6.60 -10.10 -18.70
CA PRO A 326 -7.88 -10.28 -19.37
C PRO A 326 -8.95 -10.93 -18.48
N GLY A 327 -10.09 -10.24 -18.31
CA GLY A 327 -11.17 -10.67 -17.41
C GLY A 327 -11.11 -10.08 -15.99
N ALA A 328 -10.08 -9.31 -15.66
CA ALA A 328 -10.04 -8.53 -14.44
C ALA A 328 -11.07 -7.39 -14.46
N ARG A 329 -11.57 -7.03 -13.27
CA ARG A 329 -12.50 -5.93 -13.07
C ARG A 329 -12.05 -5.05 -11.91
N VAL A 330 -12.48 -3.79 -11.92
CA VAL A 330 -12.19 -2.81 -10.87
C VAL A 330 -13.50 -2.37 -10.22
N ASP A 331 -13.64 -2.72 -8.95
CA ASP A 331 -14.75 -2.34 -8.10
C ASP A 331 -14.36 -1.11 -7.25
N ASP A 332 -15.34 -0.33 -6.82
CA ASP A 332 -15.09 0.75 -5.85
C ASP A 332 -14.74 0.15 -4.49
N SER A 333 -13.71 0.68 -3.82
CA SER A 333 -13.45 0.35 -2.42
C SER A 333 -14.35 1.14 -1.48
N ALA A 334 -14.20 0.93 -0.17
CA ALA A 334 -14.88 1.73 0.85
C ALA A 334 -14.31 3.16 0.99
N PHE A 335 -13.24 3.51 0.27
CA PHE A 335 -12.52 4.78 0.40
C PHE A 335 -12.36 5.47 -0.96
N THR A 336 -12.61 6.78 -0.99
CA THR A 336 -12.37 7.62 -2.18
C THR A 336 -10.91 7.52 -2.62
N PHE A 337 -10.67 7.45 -3.93
CA PHE A 337 -9.37 7.25 -4.57
C PHE A 337 -8.65 5.95 -4.23
N CYS A 338 -9.35 4.99 -3.62
CA CYS A 338 -8.87 3.63 -3.44
C CYS A 338 -9.77 2.66 -4.21
N TYR A 339 -9.17 1.66 -4.84
CA TYR A 339 -9.85 0.78 -5.78
C TYR A 339 -9.64 -0.69 -5.42
N ASP A 340 -10.63 -1.53 -5.69
CA ASP A 340 -10.57 -2.97 -5.47
C ASP A 340 -10.46 -3.69 -6.82
N VAL A 341 -9.27 -4.18 -7.14
CA VAL A 341 -9.03 -4.96 -8.36
C VAL A 341 -9.29 -6.44 -8.09
N ARG A 342 -10.16 -7.03 -8.91
CA ARG A 342 -10.51 -8.46 -8.90
C ARG A 342 -9.94 -9.13 -10.13
N PHE A 343 -9.17 -10.19 -9.91
CA PHE A 343 -8.57 -10.98 -10.98
C PHE A 343 -9.50 -12.13 -11.41
N PRO A 344 -9.42 -12.58 -12.67
CA PRO A 344 -10.25 -13.67 -13.16
C PRO A 344 -9.91 -14.96 -12.42
N LEU A 345 -10.93 -15.59 -11.83
CA LEU A 345 -10.82 -16.91 -11.23
C LEU A 345 -11.26 -17.97 -12.27
N PRO A 346 -10.39 -18.91 -12.67
CA PRO A 346 -10.82 -20.03 -13.52
C PRO A 346 -11.98 -20.80 -12.88
N ALA A 347 -12.98 -21.19 -13.66
CA ALA A 347 -14.22 -21.79 -13.15
C ALA A 347 -14.03 -23.12 -12.37
N LYS A 348 -12.86 -23.75 -12.48
CA LYS A 348 -12.49 -24.99 -11.78
C LYS A 348 -11.27 -24.80 -10.87
N ALA A 349 -10.88 -23.56 -10.57
CA ALA A 349 -9.77 -23.31 -9.67
C ALA A 349 -10.08 -23.90 -8.29
N THR A 350 -9.12 -24.62 -7.74
CA THR A 350 -9.23 -25.29 -6.45
C THR A 350 -8.08 -24.92 -5.52
N ALA A 351 -8.30 -25.05 -4.21
CA ALA A 351 -7.28 -24.80 -3.21
C ALA A 351 -7.07 -26.00 -2.28
N SER A 352 -5.81 -26.24 -1.88
CA SER A 352 -5.47 -27.19 -0.80
C SER A 352 -5.03 -26.42 0.43
N LEU A 353 -5.83 -26.48 1.49
CA LEU A 353 -5.53 -25.84 2.77
C LEU A 353 -4.69 -26.80 3.62
N ILE A 354 -3.44 -26.45 3.88
CA ILE A 354 -2.44 -27.28 4.56
C ILE A 354 -2.25 -26.78 5.98
N ILE A 355 -2.52 -27.63 6.97
CA ILE A 355 -2.51 -27.29 8.40
C ILE A 355 -1.65 -28.30 9.18
N PRO A 356 -0.38 -27.99 9.46
CA PRO A 356 0.41 -28.76 10.42
C PRO A 356 -0.10 -28.58 11.84
N THR A 357 -0.17 -29.66 12.62
CA THR A 357 -0.65 -29.62 14.01
C THR A 357 0.03 -30.68 14.87
N ARG A 358 0.06 -30.43 16.18
CA ARG A 358 0.34 -31.43 17.21
C ARG A 358 -0.45 -31.08 18.46
N ASP A 359 -1.43 -31.92 18.80
CA ASP A 359 -2.42 -31.64 19.84
C ASP A 359 -3.10 -30.27 19.65
N GLY A 360 -3.57 -29.62 20.72
CA GLY A 360 -4.21 -28.29 20.62
C GLY A 360 -5.58 -28.32 19.92
N LEU A 361 -6.37 -29.39 20.16
CA LEU A 361 -7.65 -29.65 19.48
C LEU A 361 -8.56 -28.42 19.38
N GLU A 362 -8.72 -27.64 20.45
CA GLU A 362 -9.61 -26.47 20.44
C GLU A 362 -9.21 -25.42 19.38
N LEU A 363 -7.90 -25.21 19.17
CA LEU A 363 -7.40 -24.29 18.15
C LEU A 363 -7.64 -24.85 16.76
N LEU A 364 -7.21 -26.09 16.53
CA LEU A 364 -7.37 -26.77 15.23
C LEU A 364 -8.84 -26.85 14.82
N LYS A 365 -9.72 -27.21 15.76
CA LYS A 365 -11.16 -27.30 15.55
C LYS A 365 -11.73 -25.92 15.20
N ALA A 366 -11.37 -24.88 15.95
CA ALA A 366 -11.82 -23.51 15.64
C ALA A 366 -11.36 -23.06 14.24
N CYS A 367 -10.11 -23.39 13.87
CA CYS A 367 -9.58 -23.12 12.54
C CYS A 367 -10.40 -23.82 11.45
N VAL A 368 -10.55 -25.13 11.51
CA VAL A 368 -11.31 -25.92 10.52
C VAL A 368 -12.78 -25.53 10.46
N ASP A 369 -13.42 -25.31 11.60
CA ASP A 369 -14.81 -24.85 11.67
C ASP A 369 -14.97 -23.48 11.01
N SER A 370 -14.06 -22.54 11.27
CA SER A 370 -14.11 -21.20 10.68
C SER A 370 -13.93 -21.24 9.15
N VAL A 371 -13.01 -22.07 8.65
CA VAL A 371 -12.81 -22.27 7.21
C VAL A 371 -14.10 -22.78 6.58
N ARG A 372 -14.73 -23.81 7.17
CA ARG A 372 -15.98 -24.39 6.65
C ARG A 372 -17.16 -23.43 6.70
N ALA A 373 -17.26 -22.64 7.77
CA ALA A 373 -18.38 -21.72 7.97
C ALA A 373 -18.29 -20.45 7.11
N THR A 374 -17.07 -19.97 6.86
CA THR A 374 -16.85 -18.64 6.26
C THR A 374 -16.56 -18.72 4.76
N THR A 375 -15.84 -19.73 4.29
CA THR A 375 -15.29 -19.77 2.92
C THR A 375 -16.37 -19.95 1.86
N GLN A 376 -16.34 -19.09 0.83
CA GLN A 376 -17.27 -19.13 -0.31
C GLN A 376 -16.53 -18.93 -1.64
N GLY A 377 -17.10 -19.45 -2.72
CA GLY A 377 -16.75 -19.08 -4.10
C GLY A 377 -15.54 -19.81 -4.72
N VAL A 378 -14.90 -20.72 -3.98
CA VAL A 378 -13.83 -21.57 -4.47
C VAL A 378 -13.90 -22.93 -3.79
N ASP A 379 -13.72 -24.00 -4.56
CA ASP A 379 -13.68 -25.36 -4.03
C ASP A 379 -12.33 -25.62 -3.36
N TYR A 380 -12.35 -26.36 -2.25
CA TYR A 380 -11.14 -26.61 -1.48
C TYR A 380 -11.13 -27.98 -0.81
N GLU A 381 -9.94 -28.47 -0.54
CA GLU A 381 -9.67 -29.60 0.37
C GLU A 381 -8.90 -29.13 1.60
N ILE A 382 -9.09 -29.82 2.72
CA ILE A 382 -8.33 -29.58 3.96
C ILE A 382 -7.40 -30.76 4.20
N ILE A 383 -6.10 -30.47 4.31
CA ILE A 383 -5.04 -31.42 4.59
C ILE A 383 -4.41 -31.07 5.94
N VAL A 384 -4.61 -31.92 6.94
CA VAL A 384 -4.00 -31.78 8.26
C VAL A 384 -2.79 -32.70 8.35
N VAL A 385 -1.64 -32.13 8.74
CA VAL A 385 -0.43 -32.93 9.03
C VAL A 385 -0.32 -33.08 10.54
N ASP A 386 -0.66 -34.26 11.04
CA ASP A 386 -0.53 -34.61 12.44
C ASP A 386 0.90 -35.03 12.77
N ASN A 387 1.66 -34.13 13.41
CA ASN A 387 3.03 -34.36 13.82
C ASN A 387 3.12 -35.07 15.19
N GLY A 388 2.50 -36.23 15.29
CA GLY A 388 2.56 -37.08 16.49
C GLY A 388 1.75 -36.51 17.67
N SER A 389 0.47 -36.17 17.44
CA SER A 389 -0.48 -35.87 18.52
C SER A 389 -0.58 -37.04 19.49
N THR A 390 -0.68 -36.73 20.78
CA THR A 390 -0.71 -37.74 21.85
C THR A 390 -2.01 -37.73 22.65
N GLN A 391 -2.78 -36.64 22.56
CA GLN A 391 -4.02 -36.51 23.29
C GLN A 391 -5.11 -37.34 22.61
N PRO A 392 -5.79 -38.25 23.36
CA PRO A 392 -6.84 -39.10 22.80
C PRO A 392 -7.97 -38.30 22.12
N ALA A 393 -8.31 -37.13 22.66
CA ALA A 393 -9.34 -36.25 22.09
C ALA A 393 -8.96 -35.75 20.69
N THR A 394 -7.70 -35.31 20.50
CA THR A 394 -7.20 -34.87 19.20
C THR A 394 -7.24 -36.00 18.18
N LEU A 395 -6.72 -37.18 18.55
CA LEU A 395 -6.68 -38.34 17.67
C LEU A 395 -8.08 -38.83 17.29
N ALA A 396 -9.01 -38.88 18.26
CA ALA A 396 -10.41 -39.23 18.02
C ALA A 396 -11.07 -38.26 17.04
N TRP A 397 -10.86 -36.95 17.23
CA TRP A 397 -11.41 -35.93 16.35
C TRP A 397 -10.83 -36.00 14.94
N LEU A 398 -9.51 -36.15 14.77
CA LEU A 398 -8.87 -36.30 13.45
C LEU A 398 -9.43 -37.50 12.68
N ASN A 399 -9.60 -38.64 13.35
CA ASN A 399 -10.20 -39.85 12.76
C ASN A 399 -11.66 -39.63 12.34
N GLU A 400 -12.44 -38.90 13.14
CA GLU A 400 -13.81 -38.50 12.80
C GLU A 400 -13.83 -37.59 11.56
N GLN A 401 -12.99 -36.55 11.54
CA GLN A 401 -12.94 -35.61 10.42
C GLN A 401 -12.51 -36.26 9.11
N GLN A 402 -11.58 -37.21 9.16
CA GLN A 402 -11.15 -37.96 7.98
C GLN A 402 -12.26 -38.85 7.43
N ARG A 403 -12.99 -39.55 8.31
CA ARG A 403 -14.03 -40.50 7.93
C ARG A 403 -15.32 -39.81 7.46
N ASP A 404 -15.75 -38.77 8.15
CA ASP A 404 -17.10 -38.20 8.01
C ASP A 404 -17.14 -36.90 7.21
N HIS A 405 -16.01 -36.21 7.04
CA HIS A 405 -15.95 -34.87 6.43
C HIS A 405 -14.94 -34.74 5.29
N GLY A 406 -14.33 -35.85 4.85
CA GLY A 406 -13.40 -35.86 3.71
C GLY A 406 -12.09 -35.09 3.95
N MET A 407 -11.74 -34.79 5.20
CA MET A 407 -10.47 -34.17 5.55
C MET A 407 -9.32 -35.16 5.34
N ILE A 408 -8.24 -34.73 4.68
CA ILE A 408 -7.06 -35.58 4.52
C ILE A 408 -6.19 -35.41 5.76
N VAL A 409 -5.93 -36.51 6.49
CA VAL A 409 -5.01 -36.48 7.64
C VAL A 409 -3.77 -37.28 7.29
N ILE A 410 -2.61 -36.61 7.38
CA ILE A 410 -1.29 -37.21 7.18
C ILE A 410 -0.62 -37.33 8.54
N SER A 411 -0.41 -38.56 9.01
CA SER A 411 0.38 -38.79 10.22
C SER A 411 1.88 -38.74 9.91
N SER A 412 2.65 -38.00 10.71
CA SER A 412 4.11 -37.91 10.61
C SER A 412 4.74 -37.86 12.01
N ASP A 413 5.20 -39.01 12.51
CA ASP A 413 5.92 -39.11 13.80
C ASP A 413 7.43 -38.85 13.62
N THR A 414 7.75 -37.66 13.15
CA THR A 414 9.12 -37.17 12.95
C THR A 414 9.42 -36.01 13.90
N PRO A 415 10.70 -35.72 14.21
CA PRO A 415 11.06 -34.48 14.88
C PRO A 415 10.42 -33.28 14.17
N PHE A 416 9.95 -32.32 14.96
CA PHE A 416 9.22 -31.19 14.42
C PHE A 416 10.10 -30.38 13.45
N ASN A 417 9.57 -30.18 12.24
CA ASN A 417 10.13 -29.28 11.24
C ASN A 417 8.96 -28.70 10.43
N TRP A 418 8.66 -27.43 10.60
CA TRP A 418 7.51 -26.77 9.97
C TRP A 418 7.60 -26.83 8.44
N SER A 419 8.77 -26.56 7.88
CA SER A 419 9.02 -26.62 6.43
C SER A 419 8.78 -28.02 5.87
N ALA A 420 9.35 -29.05 6.51
CA ALA A 420 9.22 -30.44 6.06
C ALA A 420 7.77 -30.95 6.15
N LEU A 421 7.03 -30.58 7.20
CA LEU A 421 5.62 -30.97 7.35
C LEU A 421 4.76 -30.33 6.25
N ASN A 422 5.00 -29.06 5.93
CA ASN A 422 4.29 -28.38 4.83
C ASN A 422 4.65 -28.95 3.46
N ASN A 423 5.93 -29.25 3.21
CA ASN A 423 6.37 -29.90 1.97
C ASN A 423 5.74 -31.30 1.81
N LEU A 424 5.65 -32.08 2.90
CA LEU A 424 5.01 -33.40 2.90
C LEU A 424 3.53 -33.32 2.48
N ALA A 425 2.79 -32.34 2.98
CA ALA A 425 1.40 -32.12 2.59
C ALA A 425 1.28 -31.57 1.17
N ALA A 426 2.13 -30.61 0.79
CA ALA A 426 2.15 -30.02 -0.54
C ALA A 426 2.35 -31.09 -1.62
N ALA A 427 3.17 -32.11 -1.36
CA ALA A 427 3.38 -33.24 -2.27
C ALA A 427 2.14 -34.13 -2.46
N LYS A 428 1.15 -34.07 -1.55
CA LYS A 428 -0.11 -34.83 -1.64
C LYS A 428 -1.30 -33.95 -2.07
N ALA A 429 -1.12 -32.64 -2.11
CA ALA A 429 -2.15 -31.67 -2.43
C ALA A 429 -2.54 -31.71 -3.91
N THR A 430 -3.84 -31.56 -4.19
CA THR A 430 -4.41 -31.63 -5.54
C THR A 430 -4.92 -30.28 -6.05
N GLY A 431 -5.01 -29.28 -5.17
CA GLY A 431 -5.42 -27.92 -5.49
C GLY A 431 -4.47 -27.22 -6.45
N ASP A 432 -5.02 -26.29 -7.22
CA ASP A 432 -4.24 -25.41 -8.10
C ASP A 432 -3.42 -24.40 -7.28
N VAL A 433 -3.93 -24.03 -6.11
CA VAL A 433 -3.27 -23.15 -5.14
C VAL A 433 -3.08 -23.90 -3.82
N LEU A 434 -1.86 -23.86 -3.30
CA LEU A 434 -1.52 -24.33 -1.95
C LEU A 434 -1.71 -23.16 -0.98
N VAL A 435 -2.47 -23.37 0.08
CA VAL A 435 -2.69 -22.38 1.14
C VAL A 435 -2.20 -22.95 2.47
N PHE A 436 -1.04 -22.51 2.92
CA PHE A 436 -0.46 -22.89 4.19
C PHE A 436 -1.10 -22.08 5.30
N LEU A 437 -1.58 -22.76 6.34
CA LEU A 437 -2.28 -22.17 7.48
C LEU A 437 -1.72 -22.71 8.79
N ASN A 438 -1.51 -21.81 9.75
CA ASN A 438 -1.34 -22.24 11.13
C ASN A 438 -2.68 -22.73 11.71
N ASN A 439 -2.61 -23.72 12.60
CA ASN A 439 -3.78 -24.35 13.23
C ASN A 439 -4.54 -23.44 14.21
N ASP A 440 -4.04 -22.24 14.50
CA ASP A 440 -4.63 -21.24 15.39
C ASP A 440 -5.07 -19.97 14.63
N THR A 441 -5.49 -20.16 13.38
CA THR A 441 -6.08 -19.11 12.53
C THR A 441 -7.59 -19.26 12.42
N GLU A 442 -8.32 -18.16 12.25
CA GLU A 442 -9.77 -18.16 12.00
C GLU A 442 -10.14 -17.25 10.83
N ALA A 443 -10.92 -17.77 9.87
CA ALA A 443 -11.37 -17.02 8.70
C ALA A 443 -12.44 -15.96 9.06
N VAL A 444 -12.24 -14.70 8.63
CA VAL A 444 -13.13 -13.58 8.96
C VAL A 444 -14.00 -13.14 7.77
N THR A 445 -13.43 -12.90 6.59
CA THR A 445 -14.17 -12.45 5.41
C THR A 445 -14.59 -13.62 4.55
N SER A 446 -15.82 -13.66 4.02
CA SER A 446 -16.32 -14.83 3.29
C SER A 446 -15.58 -15.14 1.99
N ASP A 447 -15.03 -14.10 1.36
CA ASP A 447 -14.29 -14.17 0.11
C ASP A 447 -12.78 -14.32 0.29
N TRP A 448 -12.28 -14.48 1.53
CA TRP A 448 -10.84 -14.53 1.82
C TRP A 448 -10.06 -15.50 0.93
N LEU A 449 -10.57 -16.73 0.74
CA LEU A 449 -9.88 -17.75 -0.04
C LEU A 449 -9.92 -17.43 -1.53
N VAL A 450 -11.05 -16.94 -2.05
CA VAL A 450 -11.16 -16.48 -3.45
C VAL A 450 -10.14 -15.36 -3.71
N ARG A 451 -9.99 -14.40 -2.79
CA ARG A 451 -9.01 -13.30 -2.91
C ARG A 451 -7.57 -13.81 -2.97
N LEU A 452 -7.22 -14.82 -2.17
CA LEU A 452 -5.89 -15.42 -2.21
C LEU A 452 -5.68 -16.22 -3.49
N VAL A 453 -6.66 -17.03 -3.90
CA VAL A 453 -6.55 -17.88 -5.09
C VAL A 453 -6.46 -17.04 -6.38
N GLU A 454 -7.28 -16.00 -6.53
CA GLU A 454 -7.23 -15.14 -7.72
C GLU A 454 -5.90 -14.39 -7.85
N ASN A 455 -5.25 -14.03 -6.73
CA ASN A 455 -3.92 -13.41 -6.75
C ASN A 455 -2.80 -14.44 -6.98
N ALA A 456 -2.81 -15.57 -6.29
CA ALA A 456 -1.79 -16.62 -6.44
C ALA A 456 -1.74 -17.20 -7.86
N LEU A 457 -2.88 -17.24 -8.57
CA LEU A 457 -2.95 -17.74 -9.93
C LEU A 457 -2.42 -16.77 -10.99
N ARG A 458 -2.17 -15.50 -10.66
CA ARG A 458 -1.50 -14.57 -11.58
C ARG A 458 -0.11 -15.07 -11.94
N GLU A 459 0.28 -14.90 -13.20
CA GLU A 459 1.59 -15.35 -13.71
C GLU A 459 2.76 -14.58 -13.11
N ASP A 460 2.52 -13.35 -12.65
CA ASP A 460 3.53 -12.48 -12.05
C ASP A 460 3.61 -12.59 -10.52
N VAL A 461 2.81 -13.44 -9.88
CA VAL A 461 2.79 -13.60 -8.42
C VAL A 461 3.47 -14.90 -8.01
N GLY A 462 4.42 -14.78 -7.09
CA GLY A 462 5.11 -15.90 -6.46
C GLY A 462 4.44 -16.34 -5.17
N THR A 463 4.10 -15.41 -4.28
CA THR A 463 3.35 -15.71 -3.04
C THR A 463 2.34 -14.59 -2.74
N CYS A 464 1.29 -14.89 -1.99
CA CYS A 464 0.43 -13.85 -1.43
C CYS A 464 -0.11 -14.23 -0.05
N GLY A 465 -0.44 -13.23 0.77
CA GLY A 465 -0.89 -13.42 2.15
C GLY A 465 -1.93 -12.38 2.55
N PRO A 466 -2.83 -12.70 3.49
CA PRO A 466 -3.94 -11.84 3.90
C PRO A 466 -3.52 -10.78 4.93
N LEU A 467 -4.44 -9.89 5.29
CA LEU A 467 -4.40 -9.18 6.57
C LEU A 467 -4.67 -10.16 7.71
N LEU A 468 -3.70 -10.30 8.62
CA LEU A 468 -3.89 -11.03 9.87
C LEU A 468 -4.12 -10.08 11.02
N LEU A 469 -5.09 -10.41 11.86
CA LEU A 469 -5.46 -9.68 13.05
C LEU A 469 -5.15 -10.50 14.30
N TYR A 470 -4.78 -9.82 15.38
CA TYR A 470 -4.79 -10.41 16.71
C TYR A 470 -6.24 -10.66 17.19
N GLY A 471 -6.40 -11.45 18.25
CA GLY A 471 -7.71 -11.68 18.88
C GLY A 471 -8.37 -10.41 19.45
N ASP A 472 -7.64 -9.31 19.60
CA ASP A 472 -8.17 -8.00 19.97
C ASP A 472 -8.50 -7.09 18.78
N LEU A 473 -8.39 -7.63 17.55
CA LEU A 473 -8.64 -6.99 16.26
C LEU A 473 -7.62 -5.90 15.87
N THR A 474 -6.47 -5.84 16.54
CA THR A 474 -5.32 -5.08 16.05
C THR A 474 -4.56 -5.86 14.97
N ILE A 475 -3.79 -5.16 14.14
CA ILE A 475 -3.01 -5.76 13.05
C ILE A 475 -1.92 -6.64 13.63
N GLN A 476 -1.81 -7.87 13.12
CA GLN A 476 -0.72 -8.80 13.37
C GLN A 476 0.22 -8.87 12.18
N HIS A 477 -0.32 -8.96 10.96
CA HIS A 477 0.44 -8.95 9.72
C HIS A 477 -0.26 -8.08 8.70
N ALA A 478 0.46 -7.07 8.20
CA ALA A 478 0.07 -6.31 7.03
C ALA A 478 1.21 -6.28 6.00
N GLY A 479 2.04 -7.32 5.93
CA GLY A 479 3.33 -7.35 5.20
C GLY A 479 4.52 -7.52 6.13
N VAL A 480 5.53 -8.29 5.72
CA VAL A 480 6.82 -8.43 6.41
C VAL A 480 7.84 -7.50 5.75
N VAL A 481 8.60 -6.77 6.57
CA VAL A 481 9.72 -5.92 6.15
C VAL A 481 11.03 -6.59 6.58
N VAL A 482 11.90 -6.87 5.62
CA VAL A 482 13.22 -7.48 5.88
C VAL A 482 14.17 -6.41 6.43
N GLY A 483 14.87 -6.72 7.51
CA GLY A 483 15.66 -5.76 8.28
C GLY A 483 14.90 -5.13 9.44
N MET A 484 13.58 -5.20 9.47
CA MET A 484 12.79 -4.69 10.60
C MET A 484 13.11 -5.48 11.88
N GLY A 485 13.32 -4.76 12.99
CA GLY A 485 13.77 -5.36 14.26
C GLY A 485 15.15 -6.03 14.16
N GLY A 486 15.92 -5.73 13.11
CA GLY A 486 17.21 -6.33 12.81
C GLY A 486 17.15 -7.66 12.04
N TRP A 487 15.97 -8.24 11.77
CA TRP A 487 15.82 -9.51 11.05
C TRP A 487 14.76 -9.42 9.96
N ALA A 488 13.50 -9.66 10.30
CA ALA A 488 12.31 -9.45 9.50
C ALA A 488 11.12 -9.41 10.47
N ASP A 489 10.26 -8.41 10.35
CA ASP A 489 9.08 -8.27 11.24
C ASP A 489 7.92 -7.60 10.48
N HIS A 490 6.75 -7.59 11.11
CA HIS A 490 5.49 -7.17 10.53
C HIS A 490 5.28 -5.67 10.70
N VAL A 491 5.15 -4.94 9.59
CA VAL A 491 4.79 -3.51 9.63
C VAL A 491 3.32 -3.35 10.04
N PHE A 492 3.03 -2.24 10.72
CA PHE A 492 1.75 -1.87 11.34
C PHE A 492 1.28 -2.74 12.52
N LYS A 493 2.12 -3.65 13.01
CA LYS A 493 1.81 -4.53 14.15
C LYS A 493 1.31 -3.73 15.36
N GLY A 494 0.16 -4.15 15.90
CA GLY A 494 -0.52 -3.54 17.05
C GLY A 494 -1.41 -2.34 16.74
N LEU A 495 -1.47 -1.87 15.49
CA LEU A 495 -2.34 -0.76 15.08
C LEU A 495 -3.76 -1.24 14.73
N ALA A 496 -4.71 -0.31 14.66
CA ALA A 496 -6.05 -0.62 14.17
C ALA A 496 -6.05 -0.74 12.63
N PRO A 497 -6.81 -1.69 12.05
CA PRO A 497 -6.91 -1.87 10.59
C PRO A 497 -7.83 -0.83 9.97
N VAL A 498 -7.40 0.43 9.99
CA VAL A 498 -8.15 1.57 9.45
C VAL A 498 -7.41 2.19 8.28
N HIS A 499 -8.16 2.77 7.35
CA HIS A 499 -7.55 3.59 6.30
C HIS A 499 -6.89 4.80 6.94
N HIS A 500 -5.57 4.88 6.80
CA HIS A 500 -4.79 6.04 7.16
C HIS A 500 -3.57 6.08 6.24
N GLN A 501 -3.41 7.17 5.51
CA GLN A 501 -2.18 7.47 4.80
C GLN A 501 -1.56 8.66 5.52
N HIS A 502 -0.37 8.46 6.06
CA HIS A 502 0.34 9.50 6.81
C HIS A 502 1.79 9.51 6.36
N LEU A 503 2.72 8.98 7.15
CA LEU A 503 4.14 8.87 6.77
C LEU A 503 4.40 7.84 5.68
N PHE A 504 3.60 6.78 5.63
CA PHE A 504 3.76 5.65 4.72
C PHE A 504 2.40 5.25 4.15
N VAL A 505 2.37 4.18 3.37
CA VAL A 505 1.16 3.62 2.73
C VAL A 505 0.12 3.20 3.76
N SER A 506 -1.14 3.06 3.34
CA SER A 506 -2.20 2.60 4.24
C SER A 506 -2.10 1.08 4.50
N PRO A 507 -2.30 0.62 5.75
CA PRO A 507 -2.21 -0.81 6.08
C PRO A 507 -3.33 -1.67 5.49
N ILE A 508 -4.41 -1.05 5.00
CA ILE A 508 -5.58 -1.74 4.46
C ILE A 508 -5.64 -1.70 2.93
N LEU A 509 -4.57 -1.24 2.27
CA LEU A 509 -4.45 -1.31 0.82
C LEU A 509 -3.61 -2.51 0.42
N ARG A 510 -4.05 -3.20 -0.63
CA ARG A 510 -3.27 -4.22 -1.30
C ARG A 510 -1.98 -3.61 -1.82
N ARG A 511 -0.88 -4.34 -1.68
CA ARG A 511 0.44 -3.91 -2.16
C ARG A 511 1.42 -5.07 -2.24
N ASP A 512 2.46 -4.86 -3.01
CA ASP A 512 3.63 -5.74 -3.00
C ASP A 512 4.43 -5.54 -1.72
N VAL A 513 4.97 -6.63 -1.21
CA VAL A 513 5.83 -6.69 -0.03
C VAL A 513 7.00 -7.62 -0.33
N LEU A 514 8.13 -7.53 0.37
CA LEU A 514 9.18 -8.52 0.16
C LEU A 514 8.76 -9.90 0.63
N ALA A 515 7.97 -9.99 1.71
CA ALA A 515 7.49 -11.25 2.23
C ALA A 515 6.12 -11.17 2.89
N VAL A 516 5.42 -12.31 2.85
CA VAL A 516 4.22 -12.60 3.64
C VAL A 516 4.52 -13.73 4.63
N THR A 517 3.73 -13.84 5.69
CA THR A 517 3.99 -14.83 6.75
C THR A 517 3.36 -16.20 6.46
N GLY A 518 4.03 -17.26 6.90
CA GLY A 518 3.55 -18.64 6.85
C GLY A 518 2.34 -18.93 7.74
N ALA A 519 1.90 -17.99 8.57
CA ALA A 519 0.66 -18.13 9.33
C ALA A 519 -0.57 -18.23 8.41
N CYS A 520 -0.55 -17.54 7.26
CA CYS A 520 -1.44 -17.76 6.14
C CYS A 520 -0.75 -17.31 4.84
N MET A 521 -0.34 -18.25 4.00
CA MET A 521 0.35 -17.99 2.74
C MET A 521 -0.26 -18.81 1.62
N ALA A 522 -0.56 -18.18 0.50
CA ALA A 522 -1.03 -18.83 -0.71
C ALA A 522 0.03 -18.74 -1.82
N VAL A 523 0.18 -19.83 -2.56
CA VAL A 523 1.09 -19.96 -3.71
C VAL A 523 0.49 -20.93 -4.71
N ALA A 524 0.54 -20.61 -6.00
CA ALA A 524 0.13 -21.55 -7.02
C ALA A 524 1.05 -22.78 -6.99
N ARG A 525 0.47 -23.98 -7.14
CA ARG A 525 1.19 -25.25 -6.96
C ARG A 525 2.40 -25.40 -7.88
N ASP A 526 2.26 -24.97 -9.13
CA ASP A 526 3.34 -24.97 -10.12
C ASP A 526 4.46 -23.98 -9.74
N ARG A 527 4.12 -22.79 -9.25
CA ARG A 527 5.09 -21.81 -8.73
C ARG A 527 5.79 -22.32 -7.47
N PHE A 528 5.09 -22.98 -6.56
CA PHE A 528 5.72 -23.60 -5.38
C PHE A 528 6.76 -24.66 -5.79
N ALA A 529 6.42 -25.50 -6.78
CA ALA A 529 7.33 -26.48 -7.34
C ALA A 529 8.52 -25.84 -8.05
N GLN A 530 8.30 -24.78 -8.84
CA GLN A 530 9.36 -24.03 -9.53
C GLN A 530 10.34 -23.38 -8.54
N LEU A 531 9.82 -22.84 -7.42
CA LEU A 531 10.65 -22.24 -6.39
C LEU A 531 11.44 -23.30 -5.63
N GLY A 532 10.95 -24.55 -5.54
CA GLY A 532 11.61 -25.67 -4.86
C GLY A 532 11.04 -25.96 -3.48
N GLY A 533 9.80 -25.55 -3.19
CA GLY A 533 9.14 -25.74 -1.89
C GLY A 533 9.79 -24.94 -0.74
N PHE A 534 9.42 -25.24 0.50
CA PHE A 534 10.08 -24.65 1.68
C PHE A 534 11.45 -25.27 1.90
N ASP A 535 12.42 -24.46 2.34
CA ASP A 535 13.74 -24.96 2.73
C ASP A 535 13.65 -25.67 4.08
N GLU A 536 13.81 -26.99 4.06
CA GLU A 536 13.71 -27.85 5.25
C GLU A 536 14.88 -27.68 6.23
N THR A 537 15.91 -26.90 5.88
CA THR A 537 16.95 -26.51 6.83
C THR A 537 16.47 -25.48 7.85
N PHE A 538 15.38 -24.76 7.54
CA PHE A 538 14.61 -24.00 8.53
C PHE A 538 13.63 -24.94 9.23
N GLN A 539 13.69 -25.02 10.56
CA GLN A 539 12.85 -25.93 11.33
C GLN A 539 11.58 -25.26 11.84
N VAL A 540 11.63 -23.96 12.13
CA VAL A 540 10.57 -23.27 12.89
C VAL A 540 10.20 -21.94 12.27
N CYS A 541 11.18 -21.09 11.99
CA CYS A 541 10.96 -19.70 11.64
C CYS A 541 11.82 -19.30 10.44
N GLY A 542 11.27 -18.47 9.56
CA GLY A 542 12.01 -17.80 8.48
C GLY A 542 11.94 -18.47 7.11
N SER A 543 11.44 -19.70 7.03
CA SER A 543 11.26 -20.36 5.73
C SER A 543 10.21 -19.68 4.84
N ASP A 544 9.22 -19.03 5.44
CA ASP A 544 8.20 -18.24 4.76
C ASP A 544 8.81 -17.01 4.08
N VAL A 545 9.62 -16.25 4.83
CA VAL A 545 10.37 -15.10 4.29
C VAL A 545 11.37 -15.57 3.22
N GLU A 546 12.12 -16.64 3.46
CA GLU A 546 13.10 -17.16 2.50
C GLU A 546 12.44 -17.56 1.17
N LEU A 547 11.30 -18.25 1.19
CA LEU A 547 10.54 -18.59 -0.02
C LEU A 547 10.11 -17.34 -0.79
N CYS A 548 9.63 -16.31 -0.08
CA CYS A 548 9.28 -15.02 -0.68
C CYS A 548 10.51 -14.34 -1.32
N LEU A 549 11.68 -14.42 -0.68
CA LEU A 549 12.93 -13.88 -1.24
C LEU A 549 13.41 -14.66 -2.47
N ARG A 550 13.16 -15.97 -2.56
CA ARG A 550 13.36 -16.73 -3.80
C ARG A 550 12.40 -16.28 -4.90
N ALA A 551 11.12 -16.09 -4.58
CA ALA A 551 10.13 -15.56 -5.52
C ALA A 551 10.54 -14.19 -6.07
N HIS A 552 10.93 -13.26 -5.19
CA HIS A 552 11.39 -11.93 -5.58
C HIS A 552 12.63 -11.98 -6.50
N ARG A 553 13.63 -12.81 -6.17
CA ARG A 553 14.82 -13.03 -7.02
C ARG A 553 14.50 -13.64 -8.38
N ALA A 554 13.41 -14.40 -8.48
CA ALA A 554 12.91 -14.94 -9.74
C ALA A 554 12.11 -13.91 -10.57
N GLY A 555 11.98 -12.67 -10.10
CA GLY A 555 11.22 -11.61 -10.77
C GLY A 555 9.71 -11.67 -10.51
N LEU A 556 9.27 -12.46 -9.52
CA LEU A 556 7.87 -12.58 -9.13
C LEU A 556 7.53 -11.60 -7.98
N LEU A 557 6.27 -11.19 -7.94
CA LEU A 557 5.71 -10.35 -6.88
C LEU A 557 5.28 -11.19 -5.68
N ASN A 558 5.49 -10.66 -4.46
CA ASN A 558 4.82 -11.18 -3.27
C ASN A 558 3.77 -10.18 -2.82
N VAL A 559 2.51 -10.59 -2.76
CA VAL A 559 1.37 -9.67 -2.63
C VAL A 559 0.73 -9.78 -1.25
N TYR A 560 0.66 -8.66 -0.55
CA TYR A 560 -0.20 -8.51 0.63
C TYR A 560 -1.63 -8.15 0.19
N VAL A 561 -2.58 -9.03 0.45
CA VAL A 561 -3.99 -8.95 0.04
C VAL A 561 -4.85 -8.50 1.22
N ALA A 562 -5.00 -7.17 1.39
CA ALA A 562 -5.66 -6.55 2.54
C ALA A 562 -7.17 -6.87 2.68
N GLU A 563 -7.80 -7.28 1.58
CA GLU A 563 -9.21 -7.64 1.48
C GLU A 563 -9.50 -9.02 2.08
N ALA A 564 -8.52 -9.93 2.05
CA ALA A 564 -8.59 -11.21 2.75
C ALA A 564 -8.22 -11.00 4.22
N ARG A 565 -9.09 -11.41 5.15
CA ARG A 565 -8.88 -11.20 6.59
C ARG A 565 -9.04 -12.47 7.39
N LEU A 566 -8.06 -12.74 8.24
CA LEU A 566 -8.10 -13.81 9.24
C LEU A 566 -7.67 -13.28 10.61
N ILE A 567 -8.10 -13.96 11.67
CA ILE A 567 -7.52 -13.79 13.01
C ILE A 567 -6.42 -14.84 13.16
N HIS A 568 -5.28 -14.45 13.72
CA HIS A 568 -4.22 -15.37 14.14
C HIS A 568 -3.99 -15.17 15.64
N HIS A 569 -4.15 -16.25 16.42
CA HIS A 569 -4.13 -16.16 17.88
C HIS A 569 -2.72 -16.13 18.50
N GLU A 570 -1.67 -16.18 17.67
CA GLU A 570 -0.21 -16.05 17.90
C GLU A 570 0.30 -16.47 19.30
N SER A 571 1.29 -17.37 19.33
CA SER A 571 1.96 -17.83 20.56
C SER A 571 1.06 -18.61 21.54
N LYS A 572 -0.14 -19.07 21.12
CA LYS A 572 -0.90 -20.06 21.90
C LYS A 572 -0.29 -21.46 21.80
N THR A 573 0.46 -21.74 20.74
CA THR A 573 1.02 -23.07 20.49
C THR A 573 2.51 -23.19 20.87
N ARG A 574 3.34 -22.14 20.78
CA ARG A 574 4.80 -22.22 21.02
C ARG A 574 5.46 -20.95 21.61
N ASP A 575 6.55 -21.16 22.36
CA ASP A 575 7.41 -20.13 22.98
C ASP A 575 8.42 -19.58 21.95
N ALA A 576 8.50 -18.25 21.79
CA ALA A 576 9.47 -17.57 20.92
C ALA A 576 10.94 -17.86 21.28
N ARG A 577 11.21 -18.31 22.52
CA ARG A 577 12.55 -18.73 22.97
C ARG A 577 12.95 -20.13 22.47
N ALA A 578 12.06 -20.84 21.77
CA ALA A 578 12.29 -22.18 21.25
C ALA A 578 12.65 -22.21 19.75
N VAL A 579 13.05 -21.07 19.15
CA VAL A 579 13.57 -21.03 17.78
C VAL A 579 15.01 -21.55 17.77
N PRO A 580 15.34 -22.58 16.96
CA PRO A 580 16.70 -23.11 16.87
C PRO A 580 17.70 -22.07 16.36
N GLU A 581 18.94 -22.12 16.87
CA GLU A 581 20.03 -21.24 16.39
C GLU A 581 20.27 -21.38 14.88
N GLY A 582 20.08 -22.58 14.32
CA GLY A 582 20.19 -22.84 12.89
C GLY A 582 19.27 -21.97 12.04
N ASP A 583 18.04 -21.71 12.49
CA ASP A 583 17.09 -20.85 11.76
C ASP A 583 17.58 -19.40 11.70
N PHE A 584 18.24 -18.90 12.76
CA PHE A 584 18.86 -17.57 12.76
C PHE A 584 20.06 -17.50 11.83
N VAL A 585 20.91 -18.53 11.78
CA VAL A 585 22.04 -18.60 10.85
C VAL A 585 21.53 -18.57 9.40
N ARG A 586 20.53 -19.39 9.08
CA ARG A 586 19.92 -19.42 7.74
C ARG A 586 19.22 -18.12 7.38
N SER A 587 18.50 -17.52 8.33
CA SER A 587 17.91 -16.19 8.16
C SER A 587 18.97 -15.13 7.89
N ALA A 588 20.12 -15.21 8.56
CA ALA A 588 21.21 -14.26 8.35
C ALA A 588 21.77 -14.35 6.94
N GLU A 589 21.95 -15.57 6.41
CA GLU A 589 22.39 -15.82 5.04
C GLU A 589 21.35 -15.34 4.01
N ALA A 590 20.09 -15.77 4.15
CA ALA A 590 19.03 -15.48 3.19
C ALA A 590 18.65 -14.00 3.16
N TYR A 591 18.61 -13.34 4.31
CA TYR A 591 18.09 -11.96 4.42
C TYR A 591 19.18 -10.92 4.22
N HIS A 592 20.47 -11.32 4.22
CA HIS A 592 21.62 -10.42 4.20
C HIS A 592 21.49 -9.28 3.16
N PRO A 593 21.12 -9.53 1.89
CA PRO A 593 21.07 -8.47 0.89
C PRO A 593 20.10 -7.35 1.26
N TYR A 594 18.93 -7.68 1.80
CA TYR A 594 17.87 -6.73 2.11
C TYR A 594 18.02 -6.12 3.51
N ARG A 595 18.65 -6.85 4.45
CA ARG A 595 19.02 -6.29 5.77
C ARG A 595 20.08 -5.20 5.67
N THR A 596 20.94 -5.27 4.65
CA THR A 596 22.07 -4.36 4.47
C THR A 596 21.78 -3.25 3.46
N ALA A 597 21.20 -3.58 2.31
CA ALA A 597 20.84 -2.59 1.29
C ALA A 597 19.51 -1.88 1.59
N GLY A 598 18.65 -2.48 2.41
CA GLY A 598 17.29 -2.04 2.67
C GLY A 598 16.26 -2.89 1.92
N ASP A 599 15.05 -2.96 2.49
CA ASP A 599 13.89 -3.56 1.86
C ASP A 599 13.28 -2.56 0.85
N PRO A 600 13.20 -2.85 -0.45
CA PRO A 600 12.67 -1.92 -1.45
C PRO A 600 11.17 -1.61 -1.25
N MET A 601 10.44 -2.44 -0.51
CA MET A 601 9.03 -2.24 -0.17
C MET A 601 8.85 -1.41 1.11
N PHE A 602 9.93 -0.92 1.72
CA PHE A 602 9.91 -0.03 2.89
C PHE A 602 10.86 1.17 2.70
N ASN A 603 10.34 2.38 2.89
CA ASN A 603 11.13 3.57 2.60
C ASN A 603 12.29 3.76 3.60
N PRO A 604 13.53 4.07 3.14
CA PRO A 604 14.72 4.17 4.00
C PRO A 604 14.70 5.36 4.99
N ASN A 605 13.78 6.31 4.80
CA ASN A 605 13.55 7.43 5.72
C ASN A 605 12.70 7.03 6.94
N LEU A 606 12.21 5.79 6.99
CA LEU A 606 11.42 5.25 8.09
C LEU A 606 12.27 4.38 9.01
N ASP A 607 11.91 4.37 10.30
CA ASP A 607 12.61 3.60 11.34
C ASP A 607 12.35 2.09 11.22
N LEU A 608 13.38 1.32 10.86
CA LEU A 608 13.34 -0.14 10.81
C LEU A 608 13.19 -0.80 12.19
N TYR A 609 13.35 -0.09 13.29
CA TYR A 609 13.11 -0.64 14.64
C TYR A 609 11.70 -0.33 15.16
N SER A 610 10.83 0.24 14.33
CA SER A 610 9.44 0.48 14.66
C SER A 610 8.48 -0.19 13.69
N ALA A 611 7.61 -1.06 14.21
CA ALA A 611 6.50 -1.61 13.43
C ALA A 611 5.46 -0.54 13.06
N THR A 612 5.37 0.56 13.81
CA THR A 612 4.59 1.74 13.41
C THR A 612 5.49 2.64 12.58
N PRO A 613 5.15 2.98 11.32
CA PRO A 613 5.96 3.90 10.54
C PRO A 613 6.21 5.20 11.28
N LYS A 614 7.49 5.54 11.45
CA LYS A 614 8.01 6.75 12.10
C LYS A 614 9.24 7.22 11.34
N LEU A 615 9.54 8.50 11.44
CA LEU A 615 10.79 9.06 10.92
C LEU A 615 11.97 8.31 11.54
N ARG A 616 12.92 7.90 10.69
CA ARG A 616 14.19 7.35 11.14
C ARG A 616 14.94 8.40 11.95
N ALA A 617 15.30 8.06 13.18
CA ALA A 617 16.23 8.86 13.96
C ALA A 617 17.59 8.88 13.26
N GLN A 618 18.18 10.06 13.15
CA GLN A 618 19.49 10.25 12.53
C GLN A 618 20.64 9.92 13.48
#